data_AF-A0A4Y2SQC4-F1
#
_entry.id   AF-A0A4Y2SQC4-F1
#
_cell.length_a   1.000
_cell.length_b   1.000
_cell.length_c   1.000
_cell.angle_alpha   90.00
_cell.angle_beta   90.00
_cell.angle_gamma   90.00
#
_symmetry.space_group_name_H-M   'P 1'
#
loop_
_entity.id
_entity.type
_entity.pdbx_description
1 polymer ?
#
loop_
_entity_poly.entity_id
_entity_poly.type
_entity_poly.pdbx_seq_one_letter_code
_entity_poly.pdbx_strand_id
1 'polypeptide(L)'
;MYGAPKKIDSIDKYRYLSFVKNTRNNKRVQLSCLPPTYAAAYQHLCCAYYQVQVWLGQFCSNVESNTTDEDSYEINEEISDPSFFLEQSIEMQQQGEEEESEQERITVEEFEDYLDDS
;
A
#
# COMPACT_ATOMS: atom_id res chain seq x y z
N MET A 1 4.67 -4.14 9.33
CA MET A 1 4.21 -2.81 8.87
C MET A 1 3.90 -1.96 10.11
N TYR A 2 4.42 -0.73 10.24
CA TYR A 2 4.08 0.26 11.30
C TYR A 2 4.07 -0.23 12.78
N GLY A 3 4.83 -1.27 13.11
CA GLY A 3 4.82 -1.88 14.45
C GLY A 3 3.55 -2.67 14.79
N ALA A 4 2.70 -2.98 13.80
CA ALA A 4 1.48 -3.74 14.01
C ALA A 4 1.75 -5.19 14.47
N PRO A 5 0.92 -5.75 15.38
CA PRO A 5 0.93 -7.17 15.70
C PRO A 5 0.81 -8.05 14.45
N LYS A 6 1.50 -9.20 14.44
CA LYS A 6 1.49 -10.13 13.30
C LYS A 6 0.11 -10.69 12.94
N LYS A 7 -0.84 -10.65 13.89
CA LYS A 7 -2.23 -11.08 13.71
C LYS A 7 -3.09 -10.09 12.92
N ILE A 8 -2.58 -8.89 12.64
CA ILE A 8 -3.31 -7.87 11.86
C ILE A 8 -2.71 -7.84 10.45
N ASP A 9 -3.57 -8.16 9.49
CA ASP A 9 -3.28 -8.21 8.05
C ASP A 9 -3.64 -6.90 7.32
N SER A 10 -4.61 -6.15 7.81
CA SER A 10 -5.05 -4.86 7.22
C SER A 10 -4.45 -3.64 7.92
N ILE A 11 -3.88 -2.73 7.12
CA ILE A 11 -3.37 -1.43 7.59
C ILE A 11 -4.49 -0.54 8.13
N ASP A 12 -5.68 -0.57 7.53
CA ASP A 12 -6.82 0.24 7.95
C ASP A 12 -7.41 -0.30 9.26
N LYS A 13 -7.47 -1.64 9.43
CA LYS A 13 -7.83 -2.28 10.71
C LYS A 13 -6.87 -1.82 11.82
N TYR A 14 -5.56 -1.84 11.57
CA TYR A 14 -4.57 -1.36 12.53
C TYR A 14 -4.69 0.14 12.82
N ARG A 15 -4.95 0.96 11.80
CA ARG A 15 -5.14 2.41 11.93
C ARG A 15 -6.34 2.73 12.82
N TYR A 16 -7.46 2.03 12.64
CA TYR A 16 -8.64 2.19 13.48
C TYR A 16 -8.36 1.80 14.94
N LEU A 17 -7.75 0.63 15.17
CA LEU A 17 -7.39 0.20 16.52
C LEU A 17 -6.46 1.19 17.22
N SER A 18 -5.51 1.77 16.49
CA SER A 18 -4.62 2.83 16.99
C SER A 18 -5.39 4.10 17.37
N PHE A 19 -6.39 4.48 16.56
CA PHE A 19 -7.26 5.62 16.86
C PHE A 19 -8.07 5.38 18.16
N VAL A 20 -8.71 4.21 18.29
CA VAL A 20 -9.49 3.84 19.49
C VAL A 20 -8.61 3.81 20.74
N LYS A 21 -7.39 3.27 20.65
CA LYS A 21 -6.43 3.31 21.76
C LYS A 21 -6.04 4.74 22.14
N ASN A 22 -5.85 5.61 21.15
CA ASN A 22 -5.48 7.01 21.36
C ASN A 22 -6.61 7.85 21.97
N THR A 23 -7.89 7.53 21.74
CA THR A 23 -9.02 8.27 22.33
C THR A 23 -9.29 7.90 23.79
N ARG A 24 -8.89 6.70 24.23
CA ARG A 24 -9.14 6.17 25.59
C ARG A 24 -8.57 7.04 26.72
N ASN A 25 -7.54 7.85 26.46
CA ASN A 25 -6.88 8.68 27.46
C ASN A 25 -7.49 10.10 27.61
N ASN A 26 -8.65 10.38 26.99
CA ASN A 26 -9.35 11.68 26.98
C ASN A 26 -8.49 12.87 26.49
N LYS A 27 -7.36 12.60 25.83
CA LYS A 27 -6.54 13.63 25.19
C LYS A 27 -6.97 13.80 23.74
N ARG A 28 -6.73 14.98 23.18
CA ARG A 28 -6.95 15.24 21.76
C ARG A 28 -6.11 14.25 20.94
N VAL A 29 -6.77 13.50 20.06
CA VAL A 29 -6.09 12.56 19.18
C VAL A 29 -5.15 13.31 18.25
N GLN A 30 -3.88 12.93 18.27
CA GLN A 30 -2.91 13.40 17.29
C GLN A 30 -3.01 12.50 16.05
N LEU A 31 -3.60 13.02 14.97
CA LEU A 31 -3.78 12.29 13.72
C LEU A 31 -2.46 11.93 13.04
N SER A 32 -1.41 12.73 13.26
CA SER A 32 -0.05 12.49 12.75
C SER A 32 0.59 11.22 13.30
N CYS A 33 0.09 10.69 14.42
CA CYS A 33 0.60 9.47 15.04
C CYS A 33 -0.12 8.22 14.54
N LEU A 34 -1.13 8.37 13.67
CA LEU A 34 -1.84 7.25 13.07
C LEU A 34 -1.06 6.72 11.86
N PRO A 35 -1.11 5.40 11.61
CA PRO A 35 -0.70 4.84 10.33
C PRO A 35 -1.41 5.55 9.16
N PRO A 36 -0.79 5.61 7.97
CA PRO A 36 -1.49 6.07 6.78
C PRO A 36 -2.67 5.13 6.48
N THR A 37 -3.65 5.64 5.75
CA THR A 37 -4.68 4.78 5.17
C THR A 37 -4.09 3.92 4.07
N TYR A 38 -4.75 2.80 3.75
CA TYR A 38 -4.37 1.97 2.60
C TYR A 38 -4.22 2.80 1.33
N ALA A 39 -5.19 3.65 1.01
CA ALA A 39 -5.17 4.52 -0.17
C ALA A 39 -3.94 5.46 -0.20
N ALA A 40 -3.59 6.08 0.93
CA ALA A 40 -2.43 6.97 0.99
C ALA A 40 -1.11 6.20 0.85
N ALA A 41 -1.02 5.01 1.47
CA ALA A 41 0.15 4.14 1.32
C ALA A 41 0.31 3.65 -0.12
N TYR A 42 -0.79 3.25 -0.77
CA TYR A 42 -0.81 2.82 -2.16
C TYR A 42 -0.42 3.94 -3.12
N GLN A 43 -1.02 5.14 -2.97
CA GLN A 43 -0.64 6.31 -3.76
C GLN A 43 0.86 6.63 -3.63
N HIS A 44 1.40 6.57 -2.40
CA HIS A 44 2.83 6.78 -2.19
C HIS A 44 3.68 5.71 -2.89
N LEU A 45 3.25 4.45 -2.88
CA LEU A 45 3.91 3.37 -3.62
C LEU A 45 3.89 3.64 -5.13
N CYS A 46 2.74 4.01 -5.71
CA CYS A 46 2.63 4.36 -7.12
C CYS A 46 3.52 5.56 -7.50
N CYS A 47 3.53 6.61 -6.66
CA CYS A 47 4.39 7.78 -6.89
C CYS A 47 5.88 7.40 -6.86
N ALA A 48 6.31 6.63 -5.86
CA ALA A 48 7.69 6.17 -5.76
C ALA A 48 8.09 5.29 -6.95
N TYR A 49 7.21 4.38 -7.36
CA TYR A 49 7.41 3.52 -8.53
C TYR A 49 7.57 4.35 -9.81
N TYR A 50 6.63 5.27 -10.07
CA TYR A 50 6.69 6.13 -11.25
C TYR A 50 7.95 7.00 -11.25
N GLN A 51 8.36 7.53 -10.10
CA GLN A 51 9.57 8.32 -9.99
C GLN A 51 10.83 7.51 -10.33
N VAL A 52 10.91 6.27 -9.86
CA VAL A 52 12.00 5.35 -10.21
C VAL A 52 11.98 5.03 -11.72
N GLN A 53 10.80 4.75 -12.28
CA GLN A 53 10.65 4.48 -13.71
C GLN A 53 11.07 5.68 -14.57
N VAL A 54 10.66 6.91 -14.20
CA VAL A 54 11.08 8.14 -14.88
C VAL A 54 12.59 8.31 -14.80
N TRP A 55 13.19 8.10 -13.63
CA TRP A 55 14.65 8.20 -13.50
C TRP A 55 15.36 7.19 -14.40
N LEU A 56 14.97 5.92 -14.38
CA LEU A 56 15.58 4.89 -15.20
C LEU A 56 15.35 5.12 -16.70
N GLY A 57 14.13 5.49 -17.11
CA GLY A 57 13.80 5.81 -18.50
C GLY A 57 14.59 7.01 -19.02
N GLN A 58 14.82 8.01 -18.16
CA GLN A 58 15.63 9.18 -18.50
C GLN A 58 17.13 8.87 -18.61
N PHE A 59 17.64 7.87 -17.89
CA PHE A 59 19.00 7.34 -18.10
C PHE A 59 19.14 6.61 -19.44
N CYS A 60 18.13 5.84 -19.85
CA CYS A 60 18.15 5.12 -21.13
C CYS A 60 17.90 6.02 -22.36
N SER A 61 17.20 7.16 -22.18
CA SER A 61 16.95 8.13 -23.27
C SER A 61 18.03 9.21 -23.41
N ASN A 62 18.83 9.46 -22.37
CA ASN A 62 19.91 10.46 -22.41
C ASN A 62 21.26 9.88 -22.90
N VAL A 63 21.33 8.56 -23.16
CA VAL A 63 22.38 7.99 -23.99
C VAL A 63 21.95 8.21 -25.45
N GLU A 64 22.37 9.36 -26.00
CA GLU A 64 22.44 9.52 -27.44
C GLU A 64 23.17 8.32 -28.03
N SER A 65 22.61 7.76 -29.08
CA SER A 65 23.07 6.57 -29.77
C SER A 65 24.50 6.75 -30.30
N ASN A 66 25.49 6.25 -29.56
CA ASN A 66 26.82 6.00 -30.10
C ASN A 66 27.52 4.89 -29.32
N THR A 67 27.18 3.64 -29.64
CA THR A 67 28.17 2.63 -30.06
C THR A 67 27.45 1.37 -30.53
N THR A 68 27.84 0.91 -31.71
CA THR A 68 27.55 -0.40 -32.29
C THR A 68 28.09 -1.49 -31.37
N ASP A 69 27.25 -2.40 -30.88
CA ASP A 69 27.64 -3.81 -30.82
C ASP A 69 26.43 -4.72 -30.52
N GLU A 70 26.44 -5.84 -31.19
CA GLU A 70 25.52 -6.97 -31.09
C GLU A 70 25.68 -7.60 -29.70
N ASP A 71 24.64 -7.57 -28.84
CA ASP A 71 24.38 -8.47 -27.69
C ASP A 71 23.52 -7.80 -26.59
N SER A 72 22.40 -7.16 -26.96
CA SER A 72 21.41 -6.73 -25.96
C SER A 72 20.39 -7.84 -25.73
N TYR A 73 20.47 -8.48 -24.56
CA TYR A 73 19.40 -9.37 -24.06
C TYR A 73 18.04 -8.66 -24.21
N GLU A 74 17.10 -9.29 -24.92
CA GLU A 74 15.71 -8.82 -25.04
C GLU A 74 15.14 -8.66 -23.63
N ILE A 75 15.17 -7.43 -23.12
CA ILE A 75 14.37 -7.03 -21.98
C ILE A 75 12.94 -7.16 -22.46
N ASN A 76 12.25 -8.17 -21.94
CA ASN A 76 10.91 -8.57 -22.31
C ASN A 76 10.03 -7.30 -22.31
N GLU A 77 9.52 -6.92 -23.48
CA GLU A 77 8.65 -5.75 -23.68
C GLU A 77 7.37 -5.81 -22.80
N GLU A 78 7.09 -6.99 -22.25
CA GLU A 78 5.98 -7.33 -21.35
C GLU A 78 5.98 -6.53 -20.03
N ILE A 79 7.13 -6.08 -19.53
CA ILE A 79 7.19 -5.35 -18.23
C ILE A 79 7.01 -3.83 -18.42
N SER A 80 7.02 -3.34 -19.67
CA SER A 80 6.87 -1.92 -19.95
C SER A 80 5.41 -1.48 -20.03
N ASP A 81 4.45 -2.41 -20.02
CA ASP A 81 3.05 -2.06 -20.24
C ASP A 81 2.41 -1.51 -18.94
N PRO A 82 2.09 -0.20 -18.87
CA PRO A 82 1.44 0.38 -17.70
C PRO A 82 0.02 -0.16 -17.47
N SER A 83 -0.54 -0.86 -18.47
CA SER A 83 -1.86 -1.50 -18.43
C SER A 83 -1.96 -2.59 -17.35
N PHE A 84 -0.90 -3.38 -17.14
CA PHE A 84 -0.86 -4.46 -16.15
C PHE A 84 -1.11 -3.93 -14.72
N PHE A 85 -0.52 -2.77 -14.40
CA PHE A 85 -0.71 -2.12 -13.10
C PHE A 85 -2.08 -1.46 -12.96
N LEU A 86 -2.63 -0.93 -14.07
CA LEU A 86 -3.96 -0.35 -14.08
C LEU A 86 -5.01 -1.44 -13.83
N GLU A 87 -4.85 -2.60 -14.46
CA GLU A 87 -5.75 -3.74 -14.29
C GLU A 87 -5.70 -4.31 -12.86
N GLN A 88 -4.50 -4.52 -12.31
CA GLN A 88 -4.34 -4.91 -10.90
C GLN A 88 -4.92 -3.86 -9.94
N SER A 89 -4.79 -2.56 -10.25
CA SER A 89 -5.36 -1.49 -9.41
C SER A 89 -6.89 -1.46 -9.42
N ILE A 90 -7.51 -1.83 -10.54
CA ILE A 90 -8.96 -1.88 -10.72
C ILE A 90 -9.55 -3.15 -10.06
N GLU A 91 -8.85 -4.28 -10.14
CA GLU A 91 -9.23 -5.53 -9.48
C GLU A 91 -9.25 -5.37 -7.95
N MET A 92 -8.27 -4.68 -7.38
CA MET A 92 -8.20 -4.44 -5.92
C MET A 92 -9.24 -3.44 -5.39
N GLN A 93 -9.75 -2.52 -6.22
CA GLN A 93 -10.84 -1.62 -5.81
C GLN A 93 -12.16 -2.39 -5.64
N GLN A 94 -12.42 -3.38 -6.49
CA GLN A 94 -13.62 -4.21 -6.40
C GLN A 94 -13.60 -5.13 -5.17
N GLN A 95 -12.43 -5.67 -4.81
CA GLN A 95 -12.29 -6.49 -3.61
C GLN A 95 -12.45 -5.68 -2.31
N GLY A 96 -12.03 -4.42 -2.31
CA GLY A 96 -12.26 -3.51 -1.17
C GLY A 96 -13.74 -3.19 -0.93
N GLU A 97 -14.57 -3.17 -1.98
CA GLU A 97 -16.01 -2.97 -1.88
C GLU A 97 -16.76 -4.26 -1.46
N GLU A 98 -16.30 -5.44 -1.90
CA GLU A 98 -16.88 -6.72 -1.46
C GLU A 98 -16.59 -7.04 0.02
N GLU A 99 -15.36 -6.82 0.51
CA GLU A 99 -14.99 -7.09 1.92
C GLU A 99 -15.66 -6.12 2.91
N GLU A 100 -16.04 -4.91 2.49
CA GLU A 100 -16.82 -3.97 3.31
C GLU A 100 -18.23 -4.53 3.61
N SER A 101 -18.83 -5.27 2.66
CA SER A 101 -20.17 -5.85 2.82
C SER A 101 -20.22 -7.06 3.75
N GLU A 102 -19.11 -7.83 3.86
CA GLU A 102 -19.02 -8.97 4.78
C GLU A 102 -18.65 -8.55 6.21
N GLN A 103 -18.02 -7.38 6.40
CA GLN A 103 -17.56 -6.86 7.69
C GLN A 103 -18.64 -6.24 8.59
N GLU A 104 -19.87 -6.07 8.10
CA GLU A 104 -21.01 -5.66 8.96
C GLU A 104 -21.43 -6.73 9.99
N ARG A 105 -20.73 -7.88 10.02
CA ARG A 105 -20.91 -8.98 10.99
C ARG A 105 -19.74 -9.14 11.96
N ILE A 106 -19.16 -8.05 12.47
CA ILE A 106 -18.20 -8.13 13.58
C ILE A 106 -18.98 -8.28 14.90
N THR A 107 -18.96 -9.48 15.48
CA THR A 107 -19.51 -9.73 16.81
C THR A 107 -18.62 -9.11 17.88
N VAL A 108 -19.30 -8.63 18.92
CA VAL A 108 -18.83 -7.99 20.16
C VAL A 108 -17.87 -8.90 20.99
N GLU A 109 -17.31 -9.99 20.46
CA GLU A 109 -16.43 -10.89 21.22
C GLU A 109 -14.94 -10.77 20.85
N GLU A 110 -14.56 -10.29 19.65
CA GLU A 110 -13.14 -10.17 19.24
C GLU A 110 -12.38 -9.05 19.99
N PHE A 111 -13.08 -8.17 20.72
CA PHE A 111 -12.43 -7.04 21.39
C PHE A 111 -11.73 -7.40 22.70
N GLU A 112 -12.08 -8.51 23.37
CA GLU A 112 -11.49 -8.88 24.66
C GLU A 112 -10.06 -9.42 24.51
N ASP A 113 -9.77 -10.16 23.42
CA ASP A 113 -8.47 -10.80 23.16
C ASP A 113 -7.31 -9.83 22.83
N TYR A 114 -7.59 -8.53 22.79
CA TYR A 114 -6.60 -7.47 22.56
C TYR A 114 -6.34 -6.59 23.79
N LEU A 115 -6.99 -6.88 24.92
CA LEU A 115 -6.84 -6.14 26.18
C LEU A 115 -5.88 -6.80 27.19
N ASP A 116 -5.39 -8.02 26.92
CA ASP A 116 -4.69 -8.84 27.92
C ASP A 116 -3.15 -8.68 27.97
N ASP A 117 -2.52 -8.10 26.95
CA ASP A 117 -1.07 -7.84 27.00
C ASP A 117 -0.78 -6.47 27.64
N SER A 118 -0.74 -6.46 28.98
CA SER A 118 -0.20 -5.39 29.83
C SER A 118 1.33 -5.31 29.79
#